data_AF-A0A9C9UQZ6-F1
#
_entry.id   AF-A0A9C9UQZ6-F1
#
_cell.length_a   1.000
_cell.length_b   1.000
_cell.length_c   1.000
_cell.angle_alpha   90.00
_cell.angle_beta   90.00
_cell.angle_gamma   90.00
#
_symmetry.space_group_name_H-M   'P 1'
#
loop_
_entity.id
_entity.type
_entity.pdbx_description
1 polymer ?
#
loop_
_entity_poly.entity_id
_entity_poly.type
_entity_poly.pdbx_seq_one_letter_code
_entity_poly.pdbx_strand_id
1 'polypeptide(L)'
;WLAKVVVLVFVSALLAWLGIRVLDALIPHVPYRERIGESPVAVGLFMAGFFILIGLVIHGAITALTAVTAPIVWYIFDFRTWGLLAMSFVISLLLGVALFYIVDKLTPKIPFGSIKENPVAAGLHIFGYLVFFGLILHAALSGPL
;
A
#
# COMPACT_ATOMS: atom_id res chain seq x y z
N TRP A 1 -5.10 10.57 -20.72
CA TRP A 1 -4.24 9.69 -19.89
C TRP A 1 -3.89 10.32 -18.55
N LEU A 2 -3.39 11.57 -18.53
CA LEU A 2 -3.03 12.28 -17.29
C LEU A 2 -4.16 12.30 -16.25
N ALA A 3 -5.40 12.58 -16.70
CA ALA A 3 -6.57 12.52 -15.83
C ALA A 3 -6.76 11.15 -15.14
N LYS A 4 -6.57 10.02 -15.84
CA LYS A 4 -6.65 8.68 -15.22
C LYS A 4 -5.55 8.50 -14.18
N VAL A 5 -4.32 8.90 -14.48
CA VAL A 5 -3.20 8.79 -13.54
C VAL A 5 -3.50 9.59 -12.28
N VAL A 6 -4.03 10.81 -12.41
CA VAL A 6 -4.44 11.63 -11.27
C VAL A 6 -5.50 10.92 -10.42
N VAL A 7 -6.56 10.36 -11.05
CA VAL A 7 -7.59 9.61 -10.33
C VAL A 7 -7.01 8.37 -9.64
N LEU A 8 -6.15 7.60 -10.32
CA LEU A 8 -5.49 6.42 -9.74
C LEU A 8 -4.63 6.78 -8.54
N VAL A 9 -3.89 7.89 -8.59
CA VAL A 9 -3.12 8.41 -7.45
C VAL A 9 -4.03 8.73 -6.27
N PHE A 10 -5.14 9.44 -6.49
CA PHE A 10 -6.09 9.76 -5.42
C PHE A 10 -6.72 8.51 -4.82
N VAL A 11 -7.16 7.56 -5.65
CA VAL A 11 -7.74 6.30 -5.17
C VAL A 11 -6.69 5.49 -4.41
N SER A 12 -5.45 5.41 -4.90
CA SER A 12 -4.37 4.68 -4.23
C SER A 12 -3.99 5.31 -2.90
N ALA A 13 -4.00 6.64 -2.81
CA ALA A 13 -3.84 7.38 -1.56
C ALA A 13 -4.94 7.05 -0.53
N LEU A 14 -6.21 7.01 -0.99
CA LEU A 14 -7.34 6.62 -0.15
C LEU A 14 -7.22 5.16 0.32
N LEU A 15 -6.80 4.26 -0.56
CA LEU A 15 -6.58 2.85 -0.21
C LEU A 15 -5.41 2.67 0.75
N ALA A 16 -4.32 3.43 0.60
CA ALA A 16 -3.21 3.40 1.55
C ALA A 16 -3.70 3.78 2.95
N TRP A 17 -4.42 4.91 3.04
CA TRP A 17 -5.03 5.39 4.28
C TRP A 17 -5.99 4.37 4.89
N LEU A 18 -6.85 3.74 4.06
CA LEU A 18 -7.76 2.69 4.49
C LEU A 18 -6.99 1.45 4.99
N GLY A 19 -5.96 1.04 4.26
CA GLY A 19 -5.11 -0.09 4.61
C GLY A 19 -4.48 0.08 5.99
N ILE A 20 -3.95 1.27 6.29
CA ILE A 20 -3.39 1.57 7.62
C ILE A 20 -4.47 1.47 8.71
N ARG A 21 -5.69 1.98 8.47
CA ARG A 21 -6.79 1.84 9.42
C ARG A 21 -7.20 0.38 9.64
N VAL A 22 -7.20 -0.43 8.59
CA VAL A 22 -7.51 -1.84 8.71
C VAL A 22 -6.37 -2.59 9.39
N LEU A 23 -5.10 -2.23 9.16
CA LEU A 23 -3.97 -2.80 9.89
C LEU A 23 -4.05 -2.51 11.39
N ASP A 24 -4.39 -1.27 11.79
CA ASP A 24 -4.64 -0.94 13.20
C ASP A 24 -5.75 -1.82 13.81
N ALA A 25 -6.81 -2.10 13.04
CA ALA A 25 -7.94 -2.91 13.50
C ALA A 25 -7.61 -4.41 13.56
N LEU A 26 -6.85 -4.93 12.58
CA LEU A 26 -6.52 -6.34 12.46
C LEU A 26 -5.27 -6.74 13.26
N ILE A 27 -4.40 -5.79 13.60
CA ILE A 27 -3.22 -5.98 14.46
C ILE A 27 -3.34 -5.04 15.67
N PRO A 28 -4.33 -5.27 16.57
CA PRO A 28 -4.64 -4.34 17.66
C PRO A 28 -3.52 -4.21 18.70
N HIS A 29 -2.53 -5.12 18.66
CA HIS A 29 -1.38 -5.09 19.55
C HIS A 29 -0.43 -3.91 19.25
N VAL A 30 -0.52 -3.31 18.07
CA VAL A 30 0.33 -2.20 17.64
C VAL A 30 -0.56 -1.04 17.14
N PRO A 31 -0.74 0.04 17.92
CA PRO A 31 -1.52 1.19 17.49
C PRO A 31 -0.71 2.07 16.52
N TYR A 32 -0.53 1.65 15.27
CA TYR A 32 0.40 2.26 14.31
C TYR A 32 0.14 3.76 14.13
N ARG A 33 -1.12 4.18 13.99
CA ARG A 33 -1.45 5.60 13.75
C ARG A 33 -1.04 6.51 14.90
N GLU A 34 -1.17 6.04 16.14
CA GLU A 34 -0.74 6.78 17.32
C GLU A 34 0.79 6.82 17.38
N ARG A 35 1.44 5.65 17.28
CA ARG A 35 2.90 5.52 17.39
C ARG A 35 3.65 6.29 16.31
N ILE A 36 3.16 6.32 15.08
CA ILE A 36 3.80 7.11 14.00
C ILE A 36 3.85 8.60 14.36
N GLY A 37 2.82 9.13 15.02
CA GLY A 37 2.73 10.55 15.39
C GLY A 37 3.69 10.96 16.50
N GLU A 38 4.27 10.02 17.24
CA GLU A 38 5.13 10.30 18.40
C GLU A 38 6.57 10.66 18.01
N SER A 39 7.01 10.34 16.79
CA SER A 39 8.39 10.55 16.36
C SER A 39 8.48 11.15 14.96
N PRO A 40 9.24 12.24 14.75
CA PRO A 40 9.43 12.81 13.41
C PRO A 40 10.11 11.83 12.44
N VAL A 41 10.93 10.91 12.95
CA VAL A 41 11.54 9.86 12.12
C VAL A 41 10.49 8.86 11.64
N ALA A 42 9.56 8.47 12.50
CA ALA A 42 8.46 7.58 12.14
C ALA A 42 7.52 8.23 11.11
N VAL A 43 7.20 9.52 11.28
CA VAL A 43 6.46 10.31 10.28
C VAL A 43 7.23 10.37 8.96
N GLY A 44 8.55 10.57 9.01
CA GLY A 44 9.41 10.57 7.82
C GLY A 44 9.38 9.24 7.07
N LEU A 45 9.47 8.12 7.78
CA LEU A 45 9.35 6.78 7.20
C LEU A 45 7.97 6.56 6.58
N PHE A 46 6.91 6.97 7.27
CA PHE A 46 5.56 6.92 6.73
C PHE A 46 5.43 7.67 5.40
N MET A 47 5.90 8.93 5.37
CA MET A 47 5.86 9.77 4.18
C MET A 47 6.71 9.20 3.04
N ALA A 48 7.89 8.66 3.34
CA ALA A 48 8.74 8.02 2.35
C ALA A 48 8.05 6.81 1.70
N GLY A 49 7.40 5.96 2.49
CA GLY A 49 6.68 4.78 1.99
C GLY A 49 5.48 5.20 1.13
N PHE A 50 4.79 6.25 1.54
CA PHE A 50 3.70 6.83 0.76
C PHE A 50 4.18 7.40 -0.58
N PHE A 51 5.30 8.13 -0.63
CA PHE A 51 5.87 8.61 -1.87
C PHE A 51 6.29 7.47 -2.81
N ILE A 52 6.88 6.40 -2.27
CA ILE A 52 7.24 5.22 -3.07
C ILE A 52 5.98 4.56 -3.63
N LEU A 53 4.94 4.37 -2.82
CA LEU A 53 3.65 3.85 -3.27
C LEU A 53 3.09 4.67 -4.45
N ILE A 54 3.02 5.99 -4.30
CA ILE A 54 2.50 6.88 -5.36
C ILE A 54 3.38 6.81 -6.61
N GLY A 55 4.71 6.79 -6.45
CA GLY A 55 5.64 6.64 -7.56
C GLY A 55 5.44 5.32 -8.32
N LEU A 56 5.24 4.21 -7.60
CA LEU A 56 4.99 2.89 -8.17
C LEU A 56 3.65 2.82 -8.93
N VAL A 57 2.60 3.46 -8.40
CA VAL A 57 1.30 3.59 -9.06
C VAL A 57 1.40 4.40 -10.36
N ILE A 58 2.05 5.57 -10.31
CA ILE A 58 2.26 6.41 -11.49
C ILE A 58 3.07 5.65 -12.53
N HIS A 59 4.17 5.01 -12.12
CA HIS A 59 5.01 4.24 -13.01
C HIS A 59 4.23 3.09 -13.64
N GLY A 60 3.49 2.29 -12.86
CA GLY A 60 2.69 1.18 -13.38
C GLY A 60 1.65 1.64 -14.40
N ALA A 61 0.91 2.71 -14.06
CA ALA A 61 -0.12 3.28 -14.93
C ALA A 61 0.45 3.84 -16.25
N ILE A 62 1.63 4.47 -16.22
CA ILE A 62 2.28 5.01 -17.43
C ILE A 62 2.90 3.89 -18.27
N THR A 63 3.48 2.85 -17.65
CA THR A 63 4.05 1.71 -18.38
C THR A 63 2.99 0.98 -19.21
N ALA A 64 1.75 0.81 -18.71
CA ALA A 64 0.67 0.23 -19.52
C ALA A 64 0.16 1.16 -20.64
N LEU A 65 0.39 2.46 -20.50
CA LEU A 65 -0.08 3.47 -21.46
C LEU A 65 0.67 3.40 -22.79
N THR A 66 1.91 2.91 -22.81
CA THR A 66 2.69 2.73 -24.04
C THR A 66 2.12 1.63 -24.95
N ALA A 67 1.16 0.84 -24.47
CA ALA A 67 0.56 -0.28 -25.20
C ALA A 67 -0.81 0.03 -25.85
N VAL A 68 -1.45 1.19 -25.59
CA VAL A 68 -2.87 1.42 -25.95
C VAL A 68 -3.11 2.77 -26.64
N THR A 69 -3.72 2.74 -27.84
CA THR A 69 -4.10 3.91 -28.67
C THR A 69 -5.59 4.29 -28.55
N ALA A 70 -6.32 3.76 -27.57
CA ALA A 70 -7.78 3.90 -27.45
C ALA A 70 -8.28 5.27 -26.94
N PRO A 71 -9.55 5.65 -27.21
CA PRO A 71 -10.12 6.95 -26.80
C PRO A 71 -10.14 7.18 -25.28
N ILE A 72 -9.83 8.42 -24.87
CA ILE A 72 -9.53 8.84 -23.49
C ILE A 72 -10.64 8.58 -22.45
N VAL A 73 -11.93 8.59 -22.85
CA VAL A 73 -13.07 8.50 -21.89
C VAL A 73 -13.29 7.07 -21.41
N TRP A 74 -13.24 6.09 -22.32
CA TRP A 74 -13.40 4.67 -21.99
C TRP A 74 -12.23 4.13 -21.16
N TYR A 75 -11.07 4.77 -21.27
CA TYR A 75 -9.88 4.39 -20.52
C TYR A 75 -9.99 4.66 -19.01
N ILE A 76 -10.81 5.63 -18.58
CA ILE A 76 -11.03 5.95 -17.16
C ILE A 76 -12.04 4.99 -16.52
N PHE A 77 -13.08 4.59 -17.25
CA PHE A 77 -14.14 3.69 -16.74
C PHE A 77 -13.89 2.21 -17.03
N ASP A 78 -12.62 1.81 -17.10
CA ASP A 78 -12.27 0.41 -17.25
C ASP A 78 -12.46 -0.35 -15.93
N PHE A 79 -13.62 -1.00 -15.80
CA PHE A 79 -13.98 -1.81 -14.64
C PHE A 79 -12.99 -2.95 -14.36
N ARG A 80 -12.24 -3.43 -15.36
CA ARG A 80 -11.20 -4.44 -15.12
C ARG A 80 -10.04 -3.85 -14.33
N THR A 81 -9.53 -2.69 -14.75
CA THR A 81 -8.50 -1.95 -14.01
C THR A 81 -8.95 -1.69 -12.57
N TRP A 82 -10.16 -1.19 -12.37
CA TRP A 82 -10.68 -0.89 -11.03
C TRP A 82 -10.90 -2.14 -10.17
N GLY A 83 -11.41 -3.22 -10.77
CA GLY A 83 -11.59 -4.50 -10.11
C GLY A 83 -10.25 -5.12 -9.68
N LEU A 84 -9.25 -5.08 -10.55
CA LEU A 84 -7.89 -5.53 -10.23
C LEU A 84 -7.29 -4.70 -9.10
N LEU A 85 -7.40 -3.38 -9.15
CA LEU A 85 -6.89 -2.50 -8.11
C LEU A 85 -7.54 -2.77 -6.74
N ALA A 86 -8.86 -2.99 -6.71
CA ALA A 86 -9.57 -3.36 -5.49
C ALA A 86 -9.15 -4.74 -4.96
N MET A 87 -9.04 -5.76 -5.83
CA MET A 87 -8.58 -7.10 -5.45
C MET A 87 -7.13 -7.10 -4.96
N SER A 88 -6.25 -6.37 -5.65
CA SER A 88 -4.85 -6.17 -5.26
C SER A 88 -4.72 -5.54 -3.88
N PHE A 89 -5.57 -4.56 -3.55
CA PHE A 89 -5.62 -4.00 -2.21
C PHE A 89 -6.02 -5.04 -1.16
N VAL A 90 -7.12 -5.78 -1.40
CA VAL A 90 -7.59 -6.81 -0.45
C VAL A 90 -6.52 -7.89 -0.26
N ILE A 91 -5.92 -8.38 -1.34
CA ILE A 91 -4.87 -9.41 -1.28
C ILE A 91 -3.64 -8.88 -0.54
N SER A 92 -3.18 -7.66 -0.84
CA SER A 92 -2.03 -7.04 -0.17
C SER A 92 -2.28 -6.89 1.33
N LEU A 93 -3.48 -6.46 1.73
CA LEU A 93 -3.85 -6.29 3.12
C LEU A 93 -3.90 -7.62 3.87
N LEU A 94 -4.58 -8.62 3.30
CA LEU A 94 -4.68 -9.96 3.87
C LEU A 94 -3.29 -10.60 3.99
N LEU A 95 -2.44 -10.47 2.97
CA LEU A 95 -1.07 -10.97 3.01
C LEU A 95 -0.23 -10.24 4.05
N GLY A 96 -0.30 -8.91 4.14
CA GLY A 96 0.42 -8.14 5.15
C GLY A 96 0.09 -8.59 6.58
N VAL A 97 -1.20 -8.77 6.86
CA VAL A 97 -1.68 -9.28 8.16
C VAL A 97 -1.29 -10.75 8.37
N ALA A 98 -1.49 -11.61 7.37
CA ALA A 98 -1.17 -13.02 7.48
C ALA A 98 0.32 -13.24 7.70
N LEU A 99 1.19 -12.54 6.97
CA LEU A 99 2.64 -12.63 7.13
C LEU A 99 3.06 -12.17 8.52
N PHE A 100 2.47 -11.09 9.06
CA PHE A 100 2.74 -10.66 10.42
C PHE A 100 2.50 -11.79 11.43
N TYR A 101 1.31 -12.40 11.41
CA TYR A 101 0.95 -13.46 12.36
C TYR A 101 1.68 -14.78 12.12
N ILE A 102 1.92 -15.16 10.86
CA ILE A 102 2.64 -16.38 10.52
C ILE A 102 4.10 -16.28 10.98
N VAL A 103 4.77 -15.17 10.68
CA VAL A 103 6.18 -15.00 11.03
C VAL A 103 6.34 -14.90 12.55
N ASP A 104 5.47 -14.16 13.25
CA ASP A 104 5.45 -14.11 14.73
C ASP A 104 5.32 -15.52 15.33
N LYS A 105 4.39 -16.33 14.80
CA LYS A 105 4.19 -17.71 15.26
C LYS A 105 5.38 -18.63 14.94
N LEU A 106 6.00 -18.47 13.77
CA LEU A 106 7.14 -19.30 13.34
C LEU A 106 8.45 -18.93 14.03
N THR A 107 8.55 -17.72 14.58
CA THR A 107 9.78 -17.20 15.21
C THR A 107 9.54 -16.82 16.68
N PRO A 108 9.21 -17.78 17.57
CA PRO A 108 8.78 -17.50 18.94
C PRO A 108 9.83 -16.80 19.82
N LYS A 109 11.09 -16.71 19.38
CA LYS A 109 12.16 -15.98 20.07
C LYS A 109 12.23 -14.49 19.68
N ILE A 110 11.53 -14.08 18.63
CA ILE A 110 11.46 -12.70 18.16
C ILE A 110 10.08 -12.15 18.57
N PRO A 111 10.00 -11.18 19.48
CA PRO A 111 8.71 -10.66 19.93
C PRO A 111 8.20 -9.61 18.93
N PHE A 112 7.41 -9.99 17.92
CA PHE A 112 6.92 -9.02 16.92
C PHE A 112 6.00 -7.96 17.55
N GLY A 113 5.33 -8.29 18.66
CA GLY A 113 4.58 -7.33 19.45
C GLY A 113 5.43 -6.16 20.00
N SER A 114 6.76 -6.30 20.07
CA SER A 114 7.67 -5.21 20.52
C SER A 114 7.73 -4.04 19.54
N ILE A 115 7.19 -4.18 18.31
CA ILE A 115 7.04 -3.06 17.36
C ILE A 115 6.26 -1.91 18.00
N LYS A 116 5.31 -2.21 18.89
CA LYS A 116 4.56 -1.18 19.62
C LYS A 116 5.44 -0.37 20.56
N GLU A 117 6.61 -0.84 20.99
CA GLU A 117 7.43 -0.17 22.01
C GLU A 117 8.26 0.98 21.44
N ASN A 118 8.51 0.99 20.13
CA ASN A 118 9.30 2.01 19.46
C ASN A 118 8.52 2.63 18.28
N PRO A 119 8.24 3.95 18.28
CA PRO A 119 7.51 4.60 17.20
C PRO A 119 8.22 4.47 15.85
N VAL A 120 9.55 4.43 15.82
CA VAL A 120 10.33 4.22 14.58
C VAL A 120 10.10 2.81 14.02
N ALA A 121 9.97 1.80 14.87
CA ALA A 121 9.66 0.43 14.44
C ALA A 121 8.24 0.35 13.83
N ALA A 122 7.26 1.00 14.45
CA ALA A 122 5.91 1.12 13.90
C ALA A 122 5.91 1.83 12.53
N GLY A 123 6.66 2.95 12.42
CA GLY A 123 6.85 3.67 11.17
C GLY A 123 7.53 2.83 10.09
N LEU A 124 8.57 2.06 10.43
CA LEU A 124 9.27 1.17 9.51
C LEU A 124 8.37 0.03 9.01
N HIS A 125 7.52 -0.51 9.88
CA HIS A 125 6.57 -1.56 9.50
C HIS A 125 5.53 -1.03 8.50
N ILE A 126 4.93 0.13 8.76
CA ILE A 126 3.98 0.76 7.83
C ILE A 126 4.68 1.18 6.53
N PHE A 127 5.91 1.70 6.60
CA PHE A 127 6.74 1.95 5.42
C PHE A 127 6.86 0.69 4.55
N GLY A 128 7.25 -0.44 5.17
CA GLY A 128 7.38 -1.73 4.48
C GLY A 128 6.06 -2.18 3.84
N TYR A 129 4.95 -2.05 4.56
CA TYR A 129 3.62 -2.34 4.01
C TYR A 129 3.27 -1.45 2.81
N LEU A 130 3.53 -0.15 2.86
CA LEU A 130 3.24 0.77 1.75
C LEU A 130 4.07 0.45 0.50
N VAL A 131 5.34 0.08 0.68
CA VAL A 131 6.20 -0.39 -0.42
C VAL A 131 5.66 -1.69 -1.01
N PHE A 132 5.33 -2.67 -0.16
CA PHE A 132 4.75 -3.95 -0.59
C PHE A 132 3.44 -3.75 -1.36
N PHE A 133 2.54 -2.93 -0.83
CA PHE A 133 1.28 -2.58 -1.46
C PHE A 133 1.51 -1.88 -2.81
N GLY A 134 2.46 -0.94 -2.88
CA GLY A 134 2.81 -0.25 -4.11
C GLY A 134 3.36 -1.17 -5.18
N LEU A 135 4.16 -2.18 -4.82
CA LEU A 135 4.67 -3.17 -5.77
C LEU A 135 3.53 -4.01 -6.37
N ILE A 136 2.56 -4.41 -5.54
CA ILE A 136 1.37 -5.15 -6.01
C ILE A 136 0.52 -4.29 -6.94
N LEU A 137 0.26 -3.02 -6.58
CA LEU A 137 -0.48 -2.10 -7.45
C LEU A 137 0.28 -1.83 -8.75
N HIS A 138 1.60 -1.65 -8.68
CA HIS A 138 2.43 -1.48 -9.86
C HIS A 138 2.27 -2.65 -10.83
N ALA A 139 2.39 -3.89 -10.34
CA ALA A 139 2.22 -5.09 -11.16
C ALA A 139 0.81 -5.21 -11.75
N ALA A 140 -0.22 -4.89 -10.96
CA ALA A 140 -1.61 -4.91 -11.43
C ALA A 140 -1.89 -3.85 -12.50
N LEU A 141 -1.20 -2.71 -12.46
CA LEU A 141 -1.36 -1.61 -13.41
C LEU A 141 -0.47 -1.73 -14.64
N SER A 142 0.65 -2.44 -14.57
CA SER A 142 1.61 -2.62 -15.68
C SER A 142 1.40 -3.90 -16.47
N GLY A 143 0.70 -4.90 -15.92
CA GLY A 143 0.40 -6.16 -16.60
C GLY A 143 -0.53 -5.97 -17.81
N PRO A 144 -0.42 -6.80 -18.85
CA PRO A 144 -1.36 -6.80 -19.97
C PRO A 144 -2.75 -7.22 -19.47
N LEU A 145 -3.78 -6.45 -19.85
CA LEU A 145 -5.20 -6.72 -19.58
C LEU A 145 -5.85 -7.57 -20.67
#